data_AF-A0A8T0S523-F1
#
_entry.id   AF-A0A8T0S523-F1
#
_cell.length_a   1.000
_cell.length_b   1.000
_cell.length_c   1.000
_cell.angle_alpha   90.00
_cell.angle_beta   90.00
_cell.angle_gamma   90.00
#
_symmetry.space_group_name_H-M   'P 1'
#
loop_
_entity.id
_entity.type
_entity.pdbx_description
1 polymer ?
#
loop_
_entity_poly.entity_id
_entity_poly.type
_entity_poly.pdbx_seq_one_letter_code
_entity_poly.pdbx_strand_id
1 'polypeptide(L)'
;MDGSGSLAVLVIAVHEQLKGKRYLMVFDDVWHVDDWYADVVGAGGRNAPRRADDWSERLAFGLPKERGSLVVVTSRLKQAAETMVGKSCLHHVQPLRNSESCWAIFMDALSQAKGTVDLATVDSMKREILETCGGLPSAAKTMGDIFARSSIPSLASTSTSQEISKSGHIITGNNGSLK
;
A
#
# COMPACT_ATOMS: atom_id res chain seq x y z
N MET A 1 -20.68 -37.58 4.43
CA MET A 1 -19.41 -37.59 3.68
C MET A 1 -18.59 -36.46 4.25
N ASP A 2 -17.59 -36.78 5.04
CA ASP A 2 -16.70 -35.79 5.65
C ASP A 2 -15.77 -35.22 4.57
N GLY A 3 -15.56 -33.91 4.56
CA GLY A 3 -14.77 -33.22 3.52
C GLY A 3 -13.28 -33.58 3.49
N SER A 4 -12.81 -34.42 4.41
CA SER A 4 -11.41 -34.85 4.58
C SER A 4 -10.88 -35.55 3.32
N GLY A 5 -11.65 -36.49 2.75
CA GLY A 5 -11.26 -37.23 1.56
C GLY A 5 -11.11 -36.35 0.32
N SER A 6 -11.95 -35.32 0.17
CA SER A 6 -11.86 -34.38 -0.95
C SER A 6 -10.63 -33.47 -0.84
N LEU A 7 -10.29 -33.05 0.38
CA LEU A 7 -9.11 -32.20 0.61
C LEU A 7 -7.81 -32.98 0.38
N ALA A 8 -7.73 -34.22 0.85
CA ALA A 8 -6.58 -35.09 0.62
C ALA A 8 -6.28 -35.26 -0.88
N VAL A 9 -7.31 -35.49 -1.70
CA VAL A 9 -7.18 -35.60 -3.16
C VAL A 9 -6.60 -34.32 -3.77
N LEU A 10 -7.03 -33.14 -3.30
CA LEU A 10 -6.49 -31.87 -3.80
C LEU A 10 -5.03 -31.68 -3.41
N VAL A 11 -4.66 -31.97 -2.16
CA VAL A 11 -3.26 -31.85 -1.69
C VAL A 11 -2.35 -32.79 -2.49
N ILE A 12 -2.78 -34.03 -2.73
CA ILE A 12 -2.06 -34.99 -3.57
C ILE A 12 -1.91 -34.46 -5.01
N ALA A 13 -2.99 -33.92 -5.58
CA ALA A 13 -2.95 -33.38 -6.94
C ALA A 13 -1.95 -32.21 -7.06
N VAL A 14 -1.92 -31.31 -6.08
CA VAL A 14 -0.92 -30.23 -6.03
C VAL A 14 0.50 -30.80 -5.90
N HIS A 15 0.70 -31.78 -5.01
CA HIS A 15 1.98 -32.44 -4.82
C HIS A 15 2.53 -33.01 -6.13
N GLU A 16 1.75 -33.85 -6.81
CA GLU A 16 2.19 -34.50 -8.05
C GLU A 16 2.39 -33.50 -9.18
N GLN A 17 1.65 -32.37 -9.19
CA GLN A 17 1.87 -31.32 -10.17
C GLN A 17 3.16 -30.53 -9.95
N LEU A 18 3.65 -30.43 -8.71
CA LEU A 18 4.87 -29.69 -8.36
C LEU A 18 6.11 -30.60 -8.28
N LYS A 19 5.92 -31.89 -8.09
CA LYS A 19 6.98 -32.89 -7.94
C LYS A 19 7.95 -32.87 -9.11
N GLY A 20 9.25 -32.83 -8.80
CA GLY A 20 10.31 -32.73 -9.81
C GLY A 20 10.37 -31.39 -10.57
N LYS A 21 9.57 -30.37 -10.17
CA LYS A 21 9.61 -29.03 -10.77
C LYS A 21 10.15 -28.01 -9.77
N ARG A 22 10.83 -26.98 -10.30
CA ARG A 22 11.10 -25.76 -9.55
C ARG A 22 9.87 -24.86 -9.62
N TYR A 23 9.42 -24.37 -8.48
CA TYR A 23 8.24 -23.50 -8.41
C TYR A 23 8.45 -22.31 -7.47
N LEU A 24 7.68 -21.25 -7.73
CA LEU A 24 7.49 -20.13 -6.82
C LEU A 24 6.02 -20.10 -6.42
N MET A 25 5.74 -20.11 -5.12
CA MET A 25 4.38 -19.94 -4.59
C MET A 25 4.35 -18.73 -3.66
N VAL A 26 3.38 -17.85 -3.86
CA VAL A 26 3.20 -16.64 -3.05
C VAL A 26 1.86 -16.70 -2.36
N PHE A 27 1.88 -16.70 -1.03
CA PHE A 27 0.70 -16.51 -0.19
C PHE A 27 0.64 -15.04 0.20
N ASP A 28 -0.18 -14.27 -0.52
CA ASP A 28 -0.28 -12.83 -0.33
C ASP A 28 -1.34 -12.47 0.73
N ASP A 29 -1.02 -11.48 1.56
CA ASP A 29 -1.90 -10.90 2.59
C ASP A 29 -2.60 -11.96 3.47
N VAL A 30 -1.83 -12.80 4.15
CA VAL A 30 -2.37 -13.83 5.06
C VAL A 30 -2.79 -13.23 6.39
N TRP A 31 -3.99 -13.56 6.89
CA TRP A 31 -4.52 -13.09 8.18
C TRP A 31 -4.82 -14.22 9.17
N HIS A 32 -5.60 -15.21 8.74
CA HIS A 32 -6.07 -16.31 9.59
C HIS A 32 -5.37 -17.61 9.20
N VAL A 33 -4.61 -18.18 10.14
CA VAL A 33 -3.91 -19.44 9.95
C VAL A 33 -4.11 -20.34 11.16
N ASP A 34 -4.31 -21.60 10.87
CA ASP A 34 -4.36 -22.71 11.81
C ASP A 34 -3.18 -23.68 11.54
N ASP A 35 -3.19 -24.81 12.24
CA ASP A 35 -2.13 -25.81 12.16
C ASP A 35 -1.96 -26.43 10.76
N TRP A 36 -2.99 -26.36 9.91
CA TRP A 36 -2.94 -26.91 8.55
C TRP A 36 -1.95 -26.14 7.66
N TYR A 37 -1.79 -24.84 7.90
CA TYR A 37 -0.85 -23.96 7.19
C TYR A 37 0.56 -23.97 7.77
N ALA A 38 0.79 -24.68 8.87
CA ALA A 38 2.07 -24.64 9.55
C ALA A 38 3.18 -25.32 8.75
N ASP A 39 4.38 -24.74 8.80
CA ASP A 39 5.60 -25.31 8.22
C ASP A 39 5.55 -25.55 6.70
N VAL A 40 4.93 -24.64 5.93
CA VAL A 40 4.89 -24.73 4.45
C VAL A 40 6.27 -24.65 3.80
N VAL A 41 7.31 -24.30 4.54
CA VAL A 41 8.72 -24.31 4.10
C VAL A 41 9.48 -25.58 4.52
N GLY A 42 8.89 -26.45 5.36
CA GLY A 42 9.47 -27.74 5.75
C GLY A 42 10.68 -27.64 6.69
N ALA A 43 10.80 -26.53 7.42
CA ALA A 43 11.86 -26.32 8.41
C ALA A 43 11.77 -27.33 9.57
N GLY A 44 10.58 -27.85 9.87
CA GLY A 44 10.34 -28.86 10.91
C GLY A 44 10.63 -30.31 10.48
N GLY A 45 11.12 -30.55 9.27
CA GLY A 45 11.58 -31.86 8.81
C GLY A 45 10.50 -32.89 8.46
N ARG A 46 9.20 -32.54 8.59
CA ARG A 46 8.08 -33.40 8.13
C ARG A 46 7.63 -32.97 6.73
N ASN A 47 8.25 -33.56 5.72
CA ASN A 47 8.02 -33.23 4.31
C ASN A 47 7.03 -34.16 3.59
N ALA A 48 6.51 -35.18 4.29
CA ALA A 48 5.52 -36.11 3.77
C ALA A 48 4.61 -36.63 4.89
N PRO A 49 3.37 -37.01 4.57
CA PRO A 49 2.48 -37.68 5.51
C PRO A 49 3.03 -39.05 5.94
N ARG A 50 2.68 -39.52 7.15
CA ARG A 50 3.15 -40.83 7.66
C ARG A 50 2.28 -41.97 7.16
N ARG A 51 1.00 -41.69 6.95
CA ARG A 51 -0.02 -42.63 6.47
C ARG A 51 -0.74 -42.04 5.27
N ALA A 52 -1.41 -42.89 4.49
CA ALA A 52 -2.10 -42.48 3.27
C ALA A 52 -3.34 -41.60 3.53
N ASP A 53 -3.85 -41.58 4.76
CA ASP A 53 -4.96 -40.75 5.22
C ASP A 53 -4.51 -39.37 5.73
N ASP A 54 -3.22 -39.18 6.05
CA ASP A 54 -2.71 -37.94 6.63
C ASP A 54 -2.56 -36.79 5.59
N TRP A 55 -2.79 -37.03 4.30
CA TRP A 55 -2.60 -36.03 3.24
C TRP A 55 -3.42 -34.76 3.42
N SER A 56 -4.57 -34.84 4.08
CA SER A 56 -5.40 -33.66 4.40
C SER A 56 -4.94 -32.87 5.62
N GLU A 57 -3.97 -33.36 6.40
CA GLU A 57 -3.60 -32.74 7.69
C GLU A 57 -2.80 -31.45 7.55
N ARG A 58 -2.00 -31.29 6.48
CA ARG A 58 -1.14 -30.12 6.27
C ARG A 58 -1.01 -29.75 4.81
N LEU A 59 -1.14 -28.46 4.52
CA LEU A 59 -0.83 -27.90 3.19
C LEU A 59 0.61 -28.20 2.76
N ALA A 60 1.54 -28.24 3.72
CA ALA A 60 2.94 -28.51 3.47
C ALA A 60 3.20 -29.82 2.70
N PHE A 61 2.32 -30.83 2.83
CA PHE A 61 2.42 -32.09 2.10
C PHE A 61 2.18 -31.92 0.60
N GLY A 62 1.39 -30.92 0.20
CA GLY A 62 1.18 -30.55 -1.20
C GLY A 62 2.37 -29.84 -1.84
N LEU A 63 3.36 -29.41 -1.04
CA LEU A 63 4.44 -28.53 -1.45
C LEU A 63 5.80 -29.26 -1.37
N PRO A 64 6.17 -30.07 -2.37
CA PRO A 64 7.42 -30.83 -2.35
C PRO A 64 8.64 -29.90 -2.28
N LYS A 65 9.59 -30.19 -1.37
CA LYS A 65 10.75 -29.33 -1.08
C LYS A 65 11.89 -29.54 -2.07
N GLU A 66 11.60 -29.35 -3.35
CA GLU A 66 12.58 -29.46 -4.43
C GLU A 66 13.62 -28.35 -4.35
N ARG A 67 14.87 -28.66 -4.71
CA ARG A 67 15.96 -27.69 -4.67
C ARG A 67 15.68 -26.55 -5.66
N GLY A 68 15.66 -25.33 -5.14
CA GLY A 68 15.41 -24.12 -5.93
C GLY A 68 13.94 -23.71 -6.05
N SER A 69 13.03 -24.43 -5.38
CA SER A 69 11.66 -23.94 -5.15
C SER A 69 11.61 -22.94 -4.01
N LEU A 70 10.68 -21.98 -4.09
CA LEU A 70 10.53 -20.91 -3.11
C LEU A 70 9.06 -20.71 -2.74
N VAL A 71 8.80 -20.56 -1.44
CA VAL A 71 7.52 -20.12 -0.91
C VAL A 71 7.72 -18.77 -0.26
N VAL A 72 6.92 -17.78 -0.66
CA VAL A 72 6.89 -16.45 -0.05
C VAL A 72 5.54 -16.26 0.62
N VAL A 73 5.55 -15.79 1.86
CA VAL A 73 4.35 -15.42 2.59
C VAL A 73 4.44 -13.95 2.93
N THR A 74 3.43 -13.16 2.55
CA THR A 74 3.28 -11.78 2.99
C THR A 74 2.12 -11.70 3.97
N SER A 75 2.32 -10.94 5.05
CA SER A 75 1.29 -10.75 6.07
C SER A 75 1.58 -9.48 6.86
N ARG A 76 0.53 -8.80 7.30
CA ARG A 76 0.61 -7.72 8.30
C ARG A 76 0.71 -8.26 9.73
N LEU A 77 0.42 -9.55 9.93
CA LEU A 77 0.41 -10.22 11.23
C LEU A 77 1.64 -11.11 11.33
N LYS A 78 2.63 -10.67 12.12
CA LYS A 78 3.86 -11.44 12.35
C LYS A 78 3.57 -12.88 12.76
N GLN A 79 2.60 -13.09 13.65
CA GLN A 79 2.24 -14.43 14.12
C GLN A 79 1.74 -15.33 12.99
N ALA A 80 0.96 -14.79 12.05
CA ALA A 80 0.46 -15.58 10.93
C ALA A 80 1.60 -16.07 10.03
N ALA A 81 2.51 -15.17 9.66
CA ALA A 81 3.71 -15.53 8.91
C ALA A 81 4.60 -16.51 9.69
N GLU A 82 4.78 -16.29 11.01
CA GLU A 82 5.62 -17.13 11.86
C GLU A 82 5.09 -18.57 11.94
N THR A 83 3.77 -18.75 12.06
CA THR A 83 3.13 -20.07 12.03
C THR A 83 3.40 -20.79 10.71
N MET A 84 3.31 -20.09 9.58
CA MET A 84 3.49 -20.69 8.26
C MET A 84 4.94 -21.05 7.94
N VAL A 85 5.88 -20.12 8.16
CA VAL A 85 7.27 -20.26 7.67
C VAL A 85 8.30 -20.45 8.78
N GLY A 86 7.90 -20.33 10.04
CA GLY A 86 8.81 -20.38 11.18
C GLY A 86 9.59 -19.08 11.39
N LYS A 87 10.04 -18.87 12.64
CA LYS A 87 10.69 -17.63 13.08
C LYS A 87 11.96 -17.26 12.31
N SER A 88 12.76 -18.26 11.92
CA SER A 88 14.01 -18.07 11.19
C SER A 88 13.82 -17.56 9.77
N CYS A 89 12.62 -17.69 9.20
CA CYS A 89 12.31 -17.30 7.83
C CYS A 89 11.57 -15.94 7.77
N LEU A 90 11.36 -15.28 8.90
CA LEU A 90 10.68 -13.99 8.94
C LEU A 90 11.57 -12.85 8.47
N HIS A 91 11.03 -12.06 7.54
CA HIS A 91 11.60 -10.78 7.15
C HIS A 91 10.62 -9.65 7.47
N HIS A 92 10.98 -8.77 8.41
CA HIS A 92 10.14 -7.64 8.78
C HIS A 92 10.48 -6.41 7.92
N VAL A 93 9.65 -6.19 6.89
CA VAL A 93 9.80 -5.03 5.99
C VAL A 93 9.70 -3.75 6.80
N GLN A 94 10.76 -2.95 6.77
CA GLN A 94 10.83 -1.66 7.46
C GLN A 94 10.33 -0.52 6.56
N PRO A 95 9.83 0.58 7.14
CA PRO A 95 9.70 1.84 6.41
C PRO A 95 11.02 2.25 5.75
N LEU A 96 10.93 3.00 4.65
CA LEU A 96 12.09 3.52 3.95
C LEU A 96 12.90 4.43 4.88
N ARG A 97 14.17 4.10 5.08
CA ARG A 97 15.10 4.90 5.91
C ARG A 97 15.61 6.13 5.18
N ASN A 98 15.72 6.04 3.86
CA ASN A 98 16.14 7.16 3.03
C ASN A 98 14.91 8.00 2.67
N SER A 99 14.81 9.20 3.25
CA SER A 99 13.72 10.14 2.98
C SER A 99 13.65 10.55 1.51
N GLU A 100 14.78 10.57 0.79
CA GLU A 100 14.81 10.89 -0.64
C GLU A 100 14.12 9.82 -1.49
N SER A 101 14.04 8.58 -1.03
CA SER A 101 13.26 7.54 -1.72
C SER A 101 11.75 7.81 -1.64
N CYS A 102 11.26 8.24 -0.47
CA CYS A 102 9.87 8.71 -0.36
C CYS A 102 9.64 9.99 -1.17
N TRP A 103 10.60 10.91 -1.20
CA TRP A 103 10.50 12.12 -2.01
C TRP A 103 10.40 11.79 -3.50
N ALA A 104 11.21 10.86 -3.99
CA ALA A 104 11.15 10.40 -5.37
C ALA A 104 9.78 9.80 -5.73
N ILE A 105 9.20 8.98 -4.84
CA ILE A 105 7.86 8.40 -5.04
C ILE A 105 6.78 9.48 -5.05
N PHE A 106 6.88 10.46 -4.15
CA PHE A 106 5.98 11.62 -4.12
C PHE A 106 6.05 12.42 -5.42
N MET A 107 7.27 12.77 -5.87
CA MET A 107 7.49 13.55 -7.09
C MET A 107 7.05 12.79 -8.34
N ASP A 108 7.26 11.48 -8.39
CA ASP A 108 6.76 10.62 -9.46
C ASP A 108 5.23 10.67 -9.55
N ALA A 109 4.53 10.50 -8.42
CA ALA A 109 3.07 10.63 -8.36
C ALA A 109 2.60 12.05 -8.74
N LEU A 110 3.30 13.08 -8.26
CA LEU A 110 2.98 14.48 -8.57
C LEU A 110 3.13 14.80 -10.06
N SER A 111 4.13 14.21 -10.73
CA SER A 111 4.42 14.45 -12.15
C SER A 111 3.29 13.99 -13.09
N GLN A 112 2.38 13.13 -12.61
CA GLN A 112 1.21 12.66 -13.35
C GLN A 112 0.04 13.66 -13.33
N ALA A 113 0.21 14.83 -12.71
CA ALA A 113 -0.78 15.90 -12.72
C ALA A 113 -1.07 16.39 -14.14
N LYS A 114 -2.36 16.63 -14.44
CA LYS A 114 -2.80 17.20 -15.73
C LYS A 114 -2.72 18.73 -15.79
N GLY A 115 -2.30 19.38 -14.71
CA GLY A 115 -2.27 20.84 -14.56
C GLY A 115 -0.90 21.36 -14.14
N THR A 116 -0.77 22.68 -14.02
CA THR A 116 0.45 23.32 -13.52
C THR A 116 0.52 23.22 -12.00
N VAL A 117 1.54 22.52 -11.50
CA VAL A 117 1.86 22.45 -10.07
C VAL A 117 2.90 23.53 -9.74
N ASP A 118 2.67 24.29 -8.67
CA ASP A 118 3.70 25.19 -8.13
C ASP A 118 4.76 24.40 -7.36
N LEU A 119 5.84 24.04 -8.06
CA LEU A 119 6.94 23.26 -7.50
C LEU A 119 7.67 24.01 -6.38
N ALA A 120 7.70 25.35 -6.38
CA ALA A 120 8.38 26.11 -5.33
C ALA A 120 7.66 25.96 -3.99
N THR A 121 6.33 26.02 -4.00
CA THR A 121 5.51 25.75 -2.80
C THR A 121 5.69 24.30 -2.35
N VAL A 122 5.65 23.33 -3.26
CA VAL A 122 5.86 21.90 -2.94
C VAL A 122 7.23 21.66 -2.30
N ASP A 123 8.31 22.21 -2.86
CA ASP A 123 9.66 22.08 -2.32
C ASP A 123 9.78 22.71 -0.92
N SER A 124 9.09 23.83 -0.68
CA SER A 124 9.06 24.49 0.64
C SER A 124 8.40 23.60 1.71
N MET A 125 7.49 22.71 1.31
CA MET A 125 6.76 21.78 2.18
C MET A 125 7.44 20.39 2.27
N LYS A 126 8.54 20.14 1.55
CA LYS A 126 9.19 18.82 1.45
C LYS A 126 9.38 18.13 2.80
N ARG A 127 9.88 18.86 3.81
CA ARG A 127 10.12 18.31 5.15
C ARG A 127 8.84 17.80 5.81
N GLU A 128 7.79 18.63 5.83
CA GLU A 128 6.49 18.29 6.44
C GLU A 128 5.82 17.12 5.72
N ILE A 129 5.91 17.08 4.38
CA ILE A 129 5.42 15.97 3.58
C ILE A 129 6.13 14.68 3.98
N LEU A 130 7.47 14.68 4.05
CA LEU A 130 8.25 13.49 4.36
C LEU A 130 8.05 13.01 5.80
N GLU A 131 7.94 13.94 6.75
CA GLU A 131 7.57 13.63 8.14
C GLU A 131 6.17 12.98 8.21
N THR A 132 5.20 13.52 7.48
CA THR A 132 3.84 12.96 7.37
C THR A 132 3.83 11.56 6.74
N CYS A 133 4.71 11.32 5.76
CA CYS A 133 4.80 10.01 5.10
C CYS A 133 5.41 8.93 6.01
N GLY A 134 6.22 9.30 7.00
CA GLY A 134 6.82 8.36 7.95
C GLY A 134 7.66 7.25 7.31
N GLY A 135 8.24 7.50 6.12
CA GLY A 135 8.98 6.48 5.35
C GLY A 135 8.10 5.46 4.62
N LEU A 136 6.77 5.61 4.63
CA LEU A 136 5.86 4.69 3.94
C LEU A 136 5.74 5.07 2.45
N PRO A 137 6.10 4.16 1.52
CA PRO A 137 5.94 4.39 0.08
C PRO A 137 4.52 4.77 -0.33
N SER A 138 3.52 4.08 0.25
CA SER A 138 2.10 4.31 -0.04
C SER A 138 1.61 5.68 0.42
N ALA A 139 2.09 6.17 1.56
CA ALA A 139 1.77 7.51 2.05
C ALA A 139 2.38 8.58 1.14
N ALA A 140 3.65 8.42 0.74
CA ALA A 140 4.31 9.33 -0.19
C ALA A 140 3.58 9.42 -1.54
N LYS A 141 3.22 8.27 -2.11
CA LYS A 141 2.43 8.22 -3.34
C LYS A 141 1.07 8.91 -3.17
N THR A 142 0.36 8.62 -2.07
CA THR A 142 -0.95 9.20 -1.79
C THR A 142 -0.89 10.72 -1.66
N MET A 143 0.13 11.24 -0.97
CA MET A 143 0.37 12.68 -0.85
C MET A 143 0.63 13.31 -2.23
N GLY A 144 1.50 12.70 -3.06
CA GLY A 144 1.76 13.20 -4.42
C GLY A 144 0.49 13.22 -5.28
N ASP A 145 -0.28 12.13 -5.23
CA ASP A 145 -1.57 12.01 -5.91
C ASP A 145 -2.59 13.08 -5.43
N ILE A 146 -2.58 13.44 -4.15
CA ILE A 146 -3.42 14.52 -3.60
C ILE A 146 -2.98 15.87 -4.19
N PHE A 147 -1.71 16.23 -4.08
CA PHE A 147 -1.19 17.51 -4.60
C PHE A 147 -1.43 17.66 -6.11
N ALA A 148 -1.31 16.57 -6.87
CA ALA A 148 -1.62 16.54 -8.29
C ALA A 148 -3.09 16.90 -8.60
N ARG A 149 -4.03 16.57 -7.70
CA ARG A 149 -5.45 16.91 -7.82
C ARG A 149 -5.80 18.29 -7.27
N SER A 150 -5.10 18.72 -6.21
CA SER A 150 -5.33 20.03 -5.56
C SER A 150 -4.84 21.21 -6.39
N SER A 151 -4.08 20.95 -7.46
CA SER A 151 -3.68 21.98 -8.42
C SER A 151 -4.91 22.42 -9.21
N ILE A 152 -5.67 23.34 -8.61
CA ILE A 152 -6.76 24.08 -9.24
C ILE A 152 -6.19 24.68 -10.55
N PRO A 153 -6.87 24.59 -11.70
CA PRO A 153 -6.46 25.34 -12.89
C PRO A 153 -6.25 26.78 -12.47
N SER A 154 -5.09 27.38 -12.76
CA SER A 154 -4.83 28.75 -12.35
C SER A 154 -6.06 29.59 -12.71
N LEU A 155 -6.67 30.21 -11.69
CA LEU A 155 -7.74 31.14 -11.94
C LEU A 155 -7.07 32.26 -12.73
N ALA A 156 -7.24 32.24 -14.05
CA ALA A 156 -6.78 33.30 -14.91
C ALA A 156 -7.22 34.60 -14.25
N SER A 157 -6.24 35.47 -14.02
CA SER A 157 -6.45 36.80 -13.47
C SER A 157 -7.35 37.60 -14.41
N THR A 158 -8.66 37.45 -14.25
CA THR A 158 -9.62 38.38 -14.84
C THR A 158 -9.62 39.63 -13.96
N SER A 159 -8.57 40.44 -14.12
CA SER A 159 -8.58 41.84 -13.72
C SER A 159 -9.59 42.56 -14.59
N THR A 160 -10.86 42.55 -14.21
CA THR A 160 -11.82 43.53 -14.73
C THR A 160 -11.81 44.71 -13.77
N SER A 161 -10.96 45.69 -14.09
CA SER A 161 -11.16 47.06 -13.64
C SER A 161 -12.53 47.54 -14.14
N GLN A 162 -13.46 47.80 -13.24
CA GLN A 162 -14.52 48.76 -13.50
C GLN A 162 -14.64 49.68 -12.28
N GLU A 163 -14.12 50.89 -12.48
CA GLU A 163 -14.46 52.07 -11.69
C GLU A 163 -15.98 52.23 -11.65
N ILE A 164 -16.55 52.39 -10.45
CA ILE A 164 -17.79 53.15 -10.31
C ILE A 164 -17.52 54.30 -9.37
N SER A 165 -17.54 55.47 -10.01
CA SER A 165 -17.36 56.79 -9.46
C SER A 165 -18.44 57.14 -8.44
N LYS A 166 -17.98 57.80 -7.38
CA LYS A 166 -18.65 58.72 -6.46
C LYS A 166 -20.13 59.02 -6.73
N SER A 167 -20.97 58.76 -5.72
CA SER A 167 -22.06 59.69 -5.36
C SER A 167 -22.29 59.63 -3.85
N GLY A 168 -21.64 60.55 -3.13
CA GLY A 168 -21.99 60.88 -1.76
C GLY A 168 -23.12 61.90 -1.77
N HIS A 169 -24.25 61.56 -1.16
CA HIS A 169 -25.35 62.50 -0.92
C HIS A 169 -25.42 62.77 0.58
N ILE A 170 -24.75 63.84 1.02
CA ILE A 170 -24.94 64.46 2.34
C ILE A 170 -25.78 65.71 2.09
N ILE A 171 -27.01 65.74 2.61
CA ILE A 171 -27.84 66.93 2.65
C ILE A 171 -27.68 67.57 4.02
N THR A 172 -27.14 68.80 4.06
CA THR A 172 -27.30 69.70 5.20
C THR A 172 -27.47 71.15 4.74
N GLY A 173 -28.54 71.78 5.22
CA GLY A 173 -28.57 73.18 5.66
C GLY A 173 -28.65 74.27 4.60
N ASN A 174 -29.86 74.69 4.24
CA ASN A 174 -30.11 75.94 3.54
C ASN A 174 -30.15 77.11 4.55
N ASN A 175 -29.38 78.17 4.28
CA ASN A 175 -29.37 79.44 5.01
C ASN A 175 -30.25 80.46 4.26
N GLY A 176 -31.29 80.96 4.93
CA GLY A 176 -32.09 82.10 4.48
C GLY A 176 -31.69 83.37 5.23
N SER A 177 -31.56 84.46 4.49
CA SER A 177 -30.79 85.67 4.79
C SER A 177 -31.68 86.88 5.13
N LEU A 178 -31.08 87.89 5.77
CA LEU A 178 -31.40 89.34 5.71
C LEU A 178 -32.75 89.85 6.25
N LYS A 179 -32.79 90.25 7.52
CA LYS A 179 -32.84 91.64 8.03
C LYS A 179 -33.08 91.64 9.54
#